data_AF-F8GQ82-F1
#
_entry.id   AF-F8GQ82-F1
#
_cell.length_a   1.000
_cell.length_b   1.000
_cell.length_c   1.000
_cell.angle_alpha   90.00
_cell.angle_beta   90.00
_cell.angle_gamma   90.00
#
_symmetry.space_group_name_H-M   'P 1'
#
loop_
_entity.id
_entity.type
_entity.pdbx_description
1 polymer ?
#
loop_
_entity_poly.entity_id
_entity_poly.type
_entity_poly.pdbx_seq_one_letter_code
_entity_poly.pdbx_strand_id
1 'polypeptide(L)'
;MPTRRTDEEFAHELTRLLSTEGVSSLTIGEIAQRMRCSRRRLYEIAPTKEALFVGICRDVLADNLERGFAAAHRESDAARAVSAYLHAALHTSGLSKAALADLDAIDSGRAVFDDYQLARVRGLESLLDAGMRQGLMAQHNPRLVSEAILGAAYRLRNQQFLKETGLKMGDAFSEFYEIILNGLLCRPEAGAGTS
;
A
#
# COMPACT_ATOMS: atom_id res chain seq x y z
N MET A 1 26.16 27.79 12.51
CA MET A 1 26.72 27.13 11.31
C MET A 1 25.63 26.26 10.73
N PRO A 2 25.39 26.23 9.41
CA PRO A 2 24.41 25.30 8.85
C PRO A 2 24.95 23.88 9.07
N THR A 3 24.24 23.08 9.86
CA THR A 3 24.57 21.69 10.13
C THR A 3 24.57 20.94 8.81
N ARG A 4 25.66 20.23 8.50
CA ARG A 4 25.73 19.43 7.28
C ARG A 4 24.68 18.32 7.39
N ARG A 5 23.76 18.28 6.45
CA ARG A 5 22.72 17.26 6.35
C ARG A 5 23.30 15.85 6.39
N THR A 6 22.71 14.97 7.18
CA THR A 6 23.12 13.55 7.26
C THR A 6 22.70 12.79 5.99
N ASP A 7 23.25 11.59 5.78
CA ASP A 7 22.85 10.76 4.64
C ASP A 7 21.41 10.25 4.77
N GLU A 8 20.94 10.00 5.99
CA GLU A 8 19.55 9.61 6.27
C GLU A 8 18.58 10.75 5.96
N GLU A 9 18.89 11.97 6.42
CA GLU A 9 18.10 13.16 6.07
C GLU A 9 18.08 13.34 4.56
N PHE A 10 19.23 13.14 3.87
CA PHE A 10 19.34 13.20 2.42
C PHE A 10 18.40 12.23 1.71
N ALA A 11 18.45 10.95 2.08
CA ALA A 11 17.57 9.92 1.55
C ALA A 11 16.09 10.28 1.79
N HIS A 12 15.75 10.74 2.98
CA HIS A 12 14.35 11.03 3.34
C HIS A 12 13.72 12.14 2.49
N GLU A 13 14.37 13.29 2.26
CA GLU A 13 13.76 14.31 1.38
C GLU A 13 13.85 13.93 -0.10
N LEU A 14 14.86 13.16 -0.53
CA LEU A 14 14.92 12.66 -1.90
C LEU A 14 13.74 11.72 -2.18
N THR A 15 13.47 10.81 -1.25
CA THR A 15 12.30 9.94 -1.27
C THR A 15 11.02 10.75 -1.34
N ARG A 16 10.85 11.75 -0.47
CA ARG A 16 9.67 12.63 -0.46
C ARG A 16 9.46 13.37 -1.78
N LEU A 17 10.54 13.92 -2.36
CA LEU A 17 10.50 14.63 -3.63
C LEU A 17 9.99 13.71 -4.74
N LEU A 18 10.61 12.55 -4.89
CA LEU A 18 10.34 11.64 -5.99
C LEU A 18 9.04 10.85 -5.82
N SER A 19 8.64 10.49 -4.60
CA SER A 19 7.34 9.85 -4.34
C SER A 19 6.15 10.79 -4.55
N THR A 20 6.38 12.11 -4.44
CA THR A 20 5.33 13.12 -4.61
C THR A 20 5.21 13.59 -6.06
N GLU A 21 6.33 13.92 -6.70
CA GLU A 21 6.32 14.57 -8.02
C GLU A 21 6.53 13.60 -9.19
N GLY A 22 7.01 12.39 -8.91
CA GLY A 22 7.51 11.49 -9.93
C GLY A 22 8.87 11.94 -10.46
N VAL A 23 9.26 11.40 -11.62
CA VAL A 23 10.55 11.61 -12.27
C VAL A 23 10.44 12.16 -13.69
N SER A 24 9.29 12.02 -14.36
CA SER A 24 9.10 12.48 -15.74
C SER A 24 9.17 14.00 -15.87
N SER A 25 8.68 14.72 -14.87
CA SER A 25 8.66 16.18 -14.80
C SER A 25 10.00 16.81 -14.38
N LEU A 26 10.99 16.00 -13.99
CA LEU A 26 12.26 16.47 -13.43
C LEU A 26 13.46 15.99 -14.25
N THR A 27 14.41 16.88 -14.48
CA THR A 27 15.75 16.53 -14.93
C THR A 27 16.64 16.17 -13.73
N ILE A 28 17.70 15.39 -13.96
CA ILE A 28 18.70 15.11 -12.91
C ILE A 28 19.36 16.38 -12.36
N GLY A 29 19.42 17.44 -13.18
CA GLY A 29 19.93 18.75 -12.78
C GLY A 29 19.00 19.47 -11.80
N GLU A 30 17.69 19.43 -12.05
CA GLU A 30 16.69 20.01 -11.14
C GLU A 30 16.61 19.23 -9.84
N ILE A 31 16.70 17.89 -9.88
CA ILE A 31 16.79 17.07 -8.67
C ILE A 31 18.01 17.49 -7.85
N ALA A 32 19.19 17.58 -8.48
CA ALA A 32 20.41 17.99 -7.80
C ALA A 32 20.32 19.40 -7.21
N GLN A 33 19.72 20.34 -7.95
CA GLN A 33 19.49 21.72 -7.49
C GLN A 33 18.57 21.76 -6.25
N ARG A 34 17.42 21.07 -6.30
CA ARG A 34 16.46 21.01 -5.18
C ARG A 34 17.05 20.32 -3.95
N MET A 35 17.81 19.26 -4.17
CA MET A 35 18.53 18.51 -3.12
C MET A 35 19.81 19.19 -2.65
N ARG A 36 20.18 20.34 -3.25
CA ARG A 36 21.42 21.09 -2.98
C ARG A 36 22.67 20.21 -3.02
N CYS A 37 22.74 19.30 -3.98
CA CYS A 37 23.84 18.36 -4.16
C CYS A 37 24.40 18.40 -5.59
N SER A 38 25.50 17.68 -5.83
CA SER A 38 26.03 17.51 -7.18
C SER A 38 25.26 16.40 -7.91
N ARG A 39 25.17 16.48 -9.25
CA ARG A 39 24.66 15.38 -10.08
C ARG A 39 25.44 14.09 -9.83
N ARG A 40 26.75 14.21 -9.59
CA ARG A 40 27.63 13.09 -9.23
C ARG A 40 27.10 12.32 -8.01
N ARG A 41 26.68 13.00 -6.93
CA ARG A 41 26.14 12.34 -5.73
C ARG A 41 24.90 11.50 -6.04
N LEU A 42 24.03 11.98 -6.93
CA LEU A 42 22.85 11.20 -7.36
C LEU A 42 23.26 9.98 -8.19
N TYR A 43 24.26 10.14 -9.06
CA TYR A 43 24.79 9.03 -9.85
C TYR A 43 25.60 8.00 -9.05
N GLU A 44 26.11 8.38 -7.88
CA GLU A 44 26.68 7.43 -6.91
C GLU A 44 25.61 6.53 -6.28
N ILE A 45 24.35 6.98 -6.23
CA ILE A 45 23.21 6.20 -5.73
C ILE A 45 22.68 5.26 -6.81
N ALA A 46 22.47 5.76 -8.03
CA ALA A 46 21.98 4.96 -9.14
C ALA A 46 22.52 5.46 -10.49
N PRO A 47 22.74 4.56 -11.46
CA PRO A 47 23.40 4.91 -12.72
C PRO A 47 22.58 5.83 -13.63
N THR A 48 21.25 5.87 -13.45
CA THR A 48 20.34 6.71 -14.24
C THR A 48 19.27 7.36 -13.35
N LYS A 49 18.62 8.39 -13.89
CA LYS A 49 17.51 9.09 -13.21
C LYS A 49 16.35 8.13 -12.94
N GLU A 50 16.05 7.26 -13.91
CA GLU A 50 15.01 6.24 -13.83
C GLU A 50 15.37 5.16 -12.80
N ALA A 51 16.63 4.71 -12.77
CA ALA A 51 17.08 3.74 -11.77
C ALA A 51 17.03 4.31 -10.35
N LEU A 52 17.36 5.59 -10.17
CA LEU A 52 17.23 6.29 -8.89
C LEU A 52 15.77 6.29 -8.43
N PHE A 53 14.86 6.67 -9.32
CA PHE A 53 13.43 6.72 -9.04
C PHE A 53 12.84 5.35 -8.70
N VAL A 54 13.17 4.31 -9.47
CA VAL A 54 12.71 2.94 -9.23
C VAL A 54 13.23 2.40 -7.89
N GLY A 55 14.48 2.70 -7.52
CA GLY A 55 15.05 2.34 -6.22
C GLY A 55 14.25 2.95 -5.06
N ILE A 56 13.96 4.25 -5.14
CA ILE A 56 13.16 4.95 -4.13
C ILE A 56 11.74 4.39 -4.04
N CYS A 57 11.10 4.12 -5.18
CA CYS A 57 9.76 3.54 -5.18
C CYS A 57 9.76 2.15 -4.52
N ARG A 58 10.78 1.33 -4.79
CA ARG A 58 10.94 0.02 -4.15
C ARG A 58 10.99 0.17 -2.62
N ASP A 59 11.79 1.10 -2.12
CA ASP A 59 11.95 1.31 -0.68
C ASP A 59 10.65 1.80 -0.02
N VAL A 60 9.95 2.76 -0.66
CA VAL A 60 8.64 3.25 -0.19
C VAL A 60 7.61 2.12 -0.13
N LEU A 61 7.56 1.28 -1.16
CA LEU A 61 6.64 0.15 -1.24
C LEU A 61 6.97 -0.93 -0.19
N ALA A 62 8.25 -1.19 0.06
CA ALA A 62 8.72 -2.13 1.09
C ALA A 62 8.37 -1.64 2.50
N ASP A 63 8.66 -0.38 2.81
CA ASP A 63 8.30 0.26 4.09
C ASP A 63 6.78 0.29 4.29
N ASN A 64 6.00 0.46 3.21
CA ASN A 64 4.55 0.38 3.29
C ASN A 64 4.03 -1.03 3.61
N LEU A 65 4.65 -2.07 3.04
CA LEU A 65 4.37 -3.46 3.40
C LEU A 65 4.70 -3.73 4.87
N GLU A 66 5.88 -3.28 5.33
CA GLU A 66 6.33 -3.45 6.70
C GLU A 66 5.38 -2.79 7.69
N ARG A 67 4.93 -1.55 7.43
CA ARG A 67 3.90 -0.89 8.25
C ARG A 67 2.59 -1.67 8.32
N GLY A 68 2.15 -2.24 7.20
CA GLY A 68 0.96 -3.09 7.17
C GLY A 68 1.08 -4.29 8.09
N PHE A 69 2.18 -5.03 7.97
CA PHE A 69 2.43 -6.17 8.85
C PHE A 69 2.60 -5.73 10.30
N ALA A 70 3.35 -4.66 10.58
CA ALA A 70 3.52 -4.16 11.94
C ALA A 70 2.19 -3.73 12.57
N ALA A 71 1.26 -3.17 11.80
CA ALA A 71 -0.09 -2.87 12.27
C ALA A 71 -0.85 -4.15 12.61
N ALA A 72 -0.80 -5.18 11.76
CA ALA A 72 -1.43 -6.47 12.02
C ALA A 72 -0.87 -7.17 13.27
N HIS A 73 0.45 -7.16 13.46
CA HIS A 73 1.12 -7.83 14.58
C HIS A 73 0.83 -7.21 15.95
N ARG A 74 0.34 -5.96 15.99
CA ARG A 74 -0.07 -5.31 17.23
C ARG A 74 -1.45 -5.77 17.72
N GLU A 75 -2.21 -6.43 16.85
CA GLU A 75 -3.56 -6.88 17.16
C GLU A 75 -3.54 -8.32 17.69
N SER A 76 -4.20 -8.54 18.81
CA SER A 76 -4.39 -9.87 19.41
C SER A 76 -5.56 -10.65 18.80
N ASP A 77 -6.43 -9.96 18.08
CA ASP A 77 -7.60 -10.53 17.42
C ASP A 77 -7.34 -10.60 15.90
N ALA A 78 -7.58 -11.75 15.29
CA ALA A 78 -7.26 -11.96 13.88
C ALA A 78 -8.09 -11.07 12.94
N ALA A 79 -9.36 -10.80 13.27
CA ALA A 79 -10.21 -9.93 12.47
C ALA A 79 -9.69 -8.48 12.52
N ARG A 80 -9.28 -8.00 13.69
CA ARG A 80 -8.59 -6.71 13.84
C ARG A 80 -7.24 -6.70 13.16
N ALA A 81 -6.45 -7.77 13.21
CA ALA A 81 -5.16 -7.86 12.53
C ALA A 81 -5.31 -7.72 11.01
N VAL A 82 -6.31 -8.39 10.42
CA VAL A 82 -6.65 -8.24 9.01
C VAL A 82 -7.12 -6.82 8.73
N SER A 83 -8.05 -6.27 9.53
CA SER A 83 -8.51 -4.88 9.36
C SER A 83 -7.36 -3.87 9.38
N ALA A 84 -6.46 -3.98 10.37
CA ALA A 84 -5.29 -3.12 10.54
C ALA A 84 -4.33 -3.23 9.35
N TYR A 85 -4.08 -4.46 8.86
CA TYR A 85 -3.31 -4.68 7.64
C TYR A 85 -3.95 -3.99 6.43
N LEU A 86 -5.26 -4.19 6.25
CA LEU A 86 -6.02 -3.67 5.12
C LEU A 86 -6.03 -2.14 5.10
N HIS A 87 -6.21 -1.50 6.25
CA HIS A 87 -6.14 -0.04 6.39
C HIS A 87 -4.74 0.51 6.16
N ALA A 88 -3.70 -0.13 6.70
CA ALA A 88 -2.35 0.41 6.63
C ALA A 88 -1.67 0.20 5.27
N ALA A 89 -1.71 -1.02 4.72
CA ALA A 89 -0.95 -1.38 3.53
C ALA A 89 -1.74 -1.33 2.22
N LEU A 90 -3.08 -1.43 2.25
CA LEU A 90 -3.86 -1.40 1.01
C LEU A 90 -4.42 -0.02 0.66
N HIS A 91 -4.50 0.89 1.62
CA HIS A 91 -5.18 2.17 1.43
C HIS A 91 -4.35 3.20 0.64
N THR A 92 -3.02 3.16 0.76
CA THR A 92 -2.11 4.02 0.00
C THR A 92 -0.82 3.27 -0.28
N SER A 93 -0.24 3.46 -1.47
CA SER A 93 1.09 2.93 -1.79
C SER A 93 2.22 3.78 -1.19
N GLY A 94 1.91 4.97 -0.64
CA GLY A 94 2.90 5.99 -0.30
C GLY A 94 3.45 6.76 -1.52
N LEU A 95 2.93 6.47 -2.71
CA LEU A 95 3.30 7.13 -3.97
C LEU A 95 2.12 7.98 -4.49
N SER A 96 2.42 9.15 -5.04
CA SER A 96 1.41 9.98 -5.70
C SER A 96 0.93 9.35 -7.02
N LYS A 97 -0.15 9.89 -7.60
CA LYS A 97 -0.61 9.47 -8.93
C LYS A 97 0.43 9.69 -10.01
N ALA A 98 1.21 10.78 -9.92
CA ALA A 98 2.28 11.08 -10.88
C ALA A 98 3.41 10.07 -10.76
N ALA A 99 3.86 9.79 -9.53
CA ALA A 99 4.89 8.79 -9.28
C ALA A 99 4.44 7.38 -9.72
N LEU A 100 3.18 7.00 -9.47
CA LEU A 100 2.65 5.73 -9.95
C LEU A 100 2.62 5.64 -11.48
N ALA A 101 2.22 6.71 -12.18
CA ALA A 101 2.22 6.74 -13.64
C ALA A 101 3.64 6.61 -14.22
N ASP A 102 4.61 7.28 -13.62
CA ASP A 102 6.02 7.18 -14.02
C ASP A 102 6.60 5.79 -13.74
N LEU A 103 6.25 5.19 -12.60
CA LEU A 103 6.69 3.84 -12.22
C LEU A 103 6.15 2.81 -13.21
N ASP A 104 4.88 2.95 -13.59
CA ASP A 104 4.21 2.10 -14.58
C ASP A 104 4.77 2.31 -15.99
N ALA A 105 5.38 3.46 -16.31
CA ALA A 105 5.99 3.70 -17.63
C ALA A 105 7.36 3.01 -17.80
N ILE A 106 8.06 2.69 -16.70
CA ILE A 106 9.42 2.11 -16.71
C ILE A 106 9.33 0.58 -16.54
N ASP A 107 9.99 -0.21 -17.40
CA ASP A 107 9.96 -1.69 -17.34
C ASP A 107 10.34 -2.25 -15.96
N SER A 108 11.47 -1.79 -15.41
CA SER A 108 11.92 -2.20 -14.07
C SER A 108 11.02 -1.65 -12.96
N GLY A 109 10.31 -0.55 -13.21
CA GLY A 109 9.32 0.02 -12.30
C GLY A 109 8.06 -0.81 -12.22
N ARG A 110 7.53 -1.28 -13.36
CA ARG A 110 6.41 -2.23 -13.44
C ARG A 110 6.71 -3.49 -12.65
N ALA A 111 7.88 -4.09 -12.86
CA ALA A 111 8.30 -5.28 -12.11
C ALA A 111 8.33 -5.05 -10.58
N VAL A 112 8.84 -3.89 -10.13
CA VAL A 112 8.84 -3.53 -8.69
C VAL A 112 7.42 -3.42 -8.14
N PHE A 113 6.52 -2.81 -8.90
CA PHE A 113 5.14 -2.67 -8.48
C PHE A 113 4.44 -4.04 -8.43
N ASP A 114 4.64 -4.88 -9.43
CA ASP A 114 4.08 -6.24 -9.49
C ASP A 114 4.56 -7.11 -8.32
N ASP A 115 5.86 -7.06 -8.00
CA ASP A 115 6.45 -7.76 -6.85
C ASP A 115 5.81 -7.31 -5.53
N TYR A 116 5.64 -5.98 -5.37
CA TYR A 116 4.95 -5.40 -4.20
C TYR A 116 3.50 -5.88 -4.10
N GLN A 117 2.77 -5.90 -5.22
CA GLN A 117 1.38 -6.36 -5.28
C GLN A 117 1.28 -7.85 -4.90
N LEU A 118 2.17 -8.69 -5.43
CA LEU A 118 2.22 -10.11 -5.09
C LEU A 118 2.53 -10.34 -3.61
N ALA A 119 3.51 -9.60 -3.06
CA ALA A 119 3.87 -9.69 -1.65
C ALA A 119 2.70 -9.30 -0.73
N ARG A 120 1.92 -8.27 -1.11
CA ARG A 120 0.71 -7.87 -0.38
C ARG A 120 -0.33 -8.97 -0.31
N VAL A 121 -0.62 -9.61 -1.43
CA VAL A 121 -1.63 -10.67 -1.51
C VAL A 121 -1.22 -11.88 -0.68
N ARG A 122 0.04 -12.31 -0.80
CA ARG A 122 0.57 -13.43 -0.01
C ARG A 122 0.59 -13.15 1.48
N GLY A 123 0.89 -11.91 1.86
CA GLY A 123 0.79 -11.44 3.24
C GLY A 123 -0.62 -11.57 3.80
N LEU A 124 -1.62 -11.07 3.06
CA LEU A 124 -3.01 -11.16 3.45
C LEU A 124 -3.49 -12.62 3.53
N GLU A 125 -3.14 -13.45 2.55
CA GLU A 125 -3.47 -14.89 2.56
C GLU A 125 -2.95 -15.58 3.82
N SER A 126 -1.73 -15.24 4.24
CA SER A 126 -1.11 -15.82 5.44
C SER A 126 -1.79 -15.36 6.73
N LEU A 127 -2.22 -14.10 6.81
CA LEU A 127 -2.99 -13.57 7.94
C LEU A 127 -4.37 -14.25 8.04
N LEU A 128 -5.04 -14.46 6.91
CA LEU A 128 -6.33 -15.13 6.84
C LEU A 128 -6.21 -16.61 7.25
N ASP A 129 -5.24 -17.35 6.70
CA ASP A 129 -4.99 -18.75 7.06
C ASP A 129 -4.71 -18.91 8.57
N ALA A 130 -3.90 -18.02 9.15
CA ALA A 130 -3.64 -18.03 10.58
C ALA A 130 -4.91 -17.79 11.41
N GLY A 131 -5.72 -16.78 11.06
CA GLY A 131 -6.99 -16.48 11.75
C GLY A 131 -7.99 -17.63 11.66
N MET A 132 -8.07 -18.29 10.50
CA MET A 132 -8.91 -19.46 10.30
C MET A 132 -8.42 -20.65 11.14
N ARG A 133 -7.13 -20.99 11.12
CA ARG A 133 -6.60 -22.12 11.91
C ARG A 133 -6.80 -21.96 13.43
N GLN A 134 -6.83 -20.71 13.91
CA GLN A 134 -7.08 -20.40 15.31
C GLN A 134 -8.57 -20.39 15.68
N GLY A 135 -9.47 -20.59 14.71
CA GLY A 135 -10.92 -20.53 14.93
C GLY A 135 -11.46 -19.12 15.14
N LEU A 136 -10.65 -18.09 14.88
CA LEU A 136 -11.03 -16.68 14.99
C LEU A 136 -11.76 -16.17 13.75
N MET A 137 -11.73 -16.93 12.65
CA MET A 137 -12.42 -16.64 11.40
C MET A 137 -13.17 -17.88 10.90
N ALA A 138 -14.21 -17.64 10.10
CA ALA A 138 -14.93 -18.71 9.41
C ALA A 138 -14.00 -19.47 8.45
N GLN A 139 -14.13 -20.80 8.40
CA GLN A 139 -13.31 -21.66 7.56
C GLN A 139 -13.64 -21.47 6.08
N HIS A 140 -12.70 -20.93 5.33
CA HIS A 140 -12.76 -20.78 3.87
C HIS A 140 -11.39 -21.07 3.25
N ASN A 141 -11.31 -21.04 1.92
CA ASN A 141 -10.02 -21.08 1.25
C ASN A 141 -9.34 -19.70 1.37
N PRO A 142 -8.19 -19.57 2.06
CA PRO A 142 -7.57 -18.27 2.33
C PRO A 142 -7.12 -17.56 1.05
N ARG A 143 -6.71 -18.32 0.02
CA ARG A 143 -6.36 -17.78 -1.29
C ARG A 143 -7.58 -17.24 -2.03
N LEU A 144 -8.71 -17.93 -1.97
CA LEU A 144 -9.95 -17.41 -2.56
C LEU A 144 -10.35 -16.08 -1.92
N VAL A 145 -10.26 -15.98 -0.59
CA VAL A 145 -10.63 -14.77 0.15
C VAL A 145 -9.65 -13.63 -0.11
N SER A 146 -8.34 -13.90 -0.13
CA SER A 146 -7.32 -12.87 -0.43
C SER A 146 -7.46 -12.30 -1.85
N GLU A 147 -7.71 -13.15 -2.84
CA GLU A 147 -7.95 -12.75 -4.24
C GLU A 147 -9.25 -11.94 -4.37
N ALA A 148 -10.32 -12.33 -3.67
CA ALA A 148 -11.57 -11.57 -3.66
C ALA A 148 -11.39 -10.17 -3.05
N ILE A 149 -10.64 -10.08 -1.94
CA ILE A 149 -10.31 -8.79 -1.30
C ILE A 149 -9.47 -7.92 -2.24
N LEU A 150 -8.49 -8.50 -2.93
CA LEU A 150 -7.67 -7.77 -3.89
C LEU A 150 -8.50 -7.24 -5.07
N GLY A 151 -9.34 -8.09 -5.65
CA GLY A 151 -10.23 -7.72 -6.76
C GLY A 151 -11.17 -6.58 -6.38
N ALA A 152 -11.75 -6.64 -5.17
CA ALA A 152 -12.56 -5.56 -4.62
C ALA A 152 -11.74 -4.27 -4.45
N ALA A 153 -10.55 -4.35 -3.81
CA ALA A 153 -9.68 -3.20 -3.63
C ALA A 153 -9.31 -2.50 -4.95
N TYR A 154 -9.14 -3.26 -6.04
CA TYR A 154 -8.95 -2.70 -7.38
C TYR A 154 -10.20 -1.94 -7.87
N ARG A 155 -11.39 -2.55 -7.74
CA ARG A 155 -12.65 -1.92 -8.14
C ARG A 155 -12.96 -0.65 -7.35
N LEU A 156 -12.70 -0.64 -6.04
CA LEU A 156 -12.95 0.52 -5.16
C LEU A 156 -12.09 1.74 -5.50
N ARG A 157 -10.98 1.54 -6.23
CA ARG A 157 -10.13 2.63 -6.72
C ARG A 157 -10.59 3.21 -8.05
N ASN A 158 -11.55 2.57 -8.73
CA ASN A 158 -12.03 3.00 -10.03
C ASN A 158 -12.82 4.32 -9.91
N GLN A 159 -12.41 5.35 -10.67
CA GLN A 159 -13.05 6.66 -10.58
C GLN A 159 -14.50 6.66 -11.05
N GLN A 160 -14.85 5.81 -12.01
CA GLN A 160 -16.23 5.69 -12.50
C GLN A 160 -17.12 5.10 -11.40
N PHE A 161 -16.66 4.06 -10.70
CA PHE A 161 -17.37 3.50 -9.54
C PHE A 161 -17.65 4.55 -8.46
N LEU A 162 -16.61 5.29 -8.05
CA LEU A 162 -16.74 6.30 -6.99
C LEU A 162 -17.69 7.44 -7.39
N LYS A 163 -17.74 7.80 -8.69
CA LYS A 163 -18.71 8.77 -9.21
C LYS A 163 -20.14 8.22 -9.19
N GLU A 164 -20.33 6.96 -9.58
CA GLU A 164 -21.64 6.29 -9.62
C GLU A 164 -22.24 6.12 -8.22
N THR A 165 -21.42 5.78 -7.22
CA THR A 165 -21.87 5.58 -5.84
C THR A 165 -21.89 6.86 -5.00
N GLY A 166 -21.18 7.90 -5.43
CA GLY A 166 -20.99 9.13 -4.65
C GLY A 166 -20.03 8.97 -3.45
N LEU A 167 -19.41 7.80 -3.29
CA LEU A 167 -18.47 7.53 -2.20
C LEU A 167 -17.12 8.19 -2.45
N LYS A 168 -16.50 8.68 -1.37
CA LYS A 168 -15.05 8.93 -1.40
C LYS A 168 -14.32 7.59 -1.32
N MET A 169 -13.11 7.55 -1.86
CA MET A 169 -12.27 6.34 -1.82
C MET A 169 -12.08 5.83 -0.38
N GLY A 170 -11.84 6.75 0.57
CA GLY A 170 -11.79 6.47 2.01
C GLY A 170 -12.99 5.65 2.50
N ASP A 171 -14.17 6.20 2.30
CA ASP A 171 -15.44 5.65 2.77
C ASP A 171 -15.73 4.29 2.12
N ALA A 172 -15.45 4.16 0.81
CA ALA A 172 -15.64 2.91 0.08
C ALA A 172 -14.78 1.77 0.61
N PHE A 173 -13.53 2.04 1.03
CA PHE A 173 -12.68 1.03 1.67
C PHE A 173 -13.15 0.69 3.07
N SER A 174 -13.54 1.69 3.87
CA SER A 174 -14.06 1.47 5.23
C SER A 174 -15.32 0.60 5.21
N GLU A 175 -16.31 0.91 4.36
CA GLU A 175 -17.52 0.09 4.21
C GLU A 175 -17.19 -1.33 3.74
N PHE A 176 -16.28 -1.47 2.78
CA PHE A 176 -15.88 -2.79 2.29
C PHE A 176 -15.24 -3.64 3.40
N TYR A 177 -14.41 -3.06 4.26
CA TYR A 177 -13.79 -3.78 5.37
C TYR A 177 -14.83 -4.22 6.41
N GLU A 178 -15.81 -3.37 6.71
CA GLU A 178 -16.94 -3.77 7.57
C GLU A 178 -17.69 -4.97 6.98
N ILE A 179 -17.94 -4.99 5.67
CA ILE A 179 -18.59 -6.12 4.99
C ILE A 179 -17.75 -7.40 5.08
N ILE A 180 -16.44 -7.31 4.90
CA ILE A 180 -15.54 -8.47 4.96
C ILE A 180 -15.50 -9.06 6.38
N LEU A 181 -15.50 -8.21 7.40
CA LEU A 181 -15.36 -8.64 8.79
C LEU A 181 -16.69 -9.10 9.40
N ASN A 182 -17.80 -8.47 9.03
CA ASN A 182 -19.11 -8.70 9.67
C ASN A 182 -20.14 -9.39 8.77
N GLY A 183 -19.91 -9.43 7.45
CA GLY A 183 -20.85 -9.97 6.48
C GLY A 183 -22.09 -9.07 6.25
N LEU A 184 -22.96 -9.48 5.33
CA LEU A 184 -24.16 -8.72 4.95
C LEU A 184 -25.45 -9.17 5.66
N LEU A 185 -25.46 -10.36 6.25
CA LEU A 185 -26.67 -10.93 6.82
C LEU A 185 -26.89 -10.44 8.24
N CYS A 186 -28.01 -9.77 8.48
CA CYS A 186 -28.52 -9.55 9.84
C CYS A 186 -28.95 -10.92 10.41
N ARG A 187 -28.22 -11.43 11.40
CA ARG A 187 -28.65 -12.65 12.10
C ARG A 187 -29.80 -12.27 13.04
N PRO A 188 -31.01 -12.83 12.88
CA PRO A 188 -32.07 -12.61 13.86
C PRO A 188 -31.59 -13.13 15.22
N GLU A 189 -31.90 -12.40 16.30
CA GLU A 189 -31.57 -12.84 17.65
C GLU A 189 -32.15 -14.24 17.89
N ALA A 190 -31.27 -15.19 18.23
CA ALA A 190 -31.69 -16.53 18.64
C ALA A 190 -32.33 -16.42 20.04
N GLY A 191 -33.60 -16.01 20.12
CA GLY A 191 -34.24 -15.87 21.43
C GLY A 191 -35.65 -15.31 21.56
N ALA A 192 -36.35 -14.91 20.48
CA ALA A 192 -37.75 -14.48 20.59
C ALA A 192 -38.70 -15.56 20.08
N GLY A 193 -38.75 -16.73 20.74
CA GLY A 193 -39.62 -17.81 20.27
C GLY A 193 -39.59 -19.09 21.08
N THR A 194 -39.94 -19.02 22.36
CA THR A 194 -40.74 -20.04 23.06
C THR A 194 -41.25 -19.42 24.35
N SER A 195 -42.49 -18.90 24.30
CA SER A 195 -43.38 -18.83 25.47
C SER A 195 -44.29 -20.05 25.44
#